data_AF-A0A1F6HTH9-F1
#
_entry.id   AF-A0A1F6HTH9-F1
#
_cell.length_a   1.000
_cell.length_b   1.000
_cell.length_c   1.000
_cell.angle_alpha   90.00
_cell.angle_beta   90.00
_cell.angle_gamma   90.00
#
_symmetry.space_group_name_H-M   'P 1'
#
loop_
_entity.id
_entity.type
_entity.pdbx_description
1 polymer ?
#
loop_
_entity_poly.entity_id
_entity_poly.type
_entity_poly.pdbx_seq_one_letter_code
_entity_poly.pdbx_strand_id
1 'polypeptide(L)'
;MQKIIPTIYFYLLSAVGMVLIIIGLFNSTHYIVGVTAYDKYPLGYSPESRCEFTPKPVLLEGQTEVESSPEDLQKSKDECLKSVEEERRNKKVDDLEKSITFTAIGLLVFGAHFYFARRRE
;
A
#
# COMPACT_ATOMS: atom_id res chain seq x y z
N MET A 1 -22.64 -39.10 -8.29
CA MET A 1 -21.66 -38.11 -8.79
C MET A 1 -22.19 -36.67 -8.83
N GLN A 2 -23.47 -36.40 -9.11
CA GLN A 2 -24.03 -35.03 -9.19
C GLN A 2 -23.87 -34.14 -7.94
N LYS A 3 -23.70 -34.70 -6.74
CA LYS A 3 -23.48 -33.93 -5.50
C LYS A 3 -22.01 -33.56 -5.23
N ILE A 4 -21.05 -34.19 -5.90
CA ILE A 4 -19.61 -33.97 -5.62
C ILE A 4 -19.14 -32.63 -6.19
N ILE A 5 -19.57 -32.31 -7.41
CA ILE A 5 -19.25 -31.05 -8.09
C ILE A 5 -19.61 -29.82 -7.25
N PRO A 6 -20.87 -29.66 -6.77
CA PRO A 6 -21.22 -28.49 -5.96
C PRO A 6 -20.48 -28.44 -4.62
N THR A 7 -20.15 -29.60 -4.03
CA THR A 7 -19.34 -29.65 -2.80
C THR A 7 -17.90 -29.17 -3.03
N ILE A 8 -17.28 -29.53 -4.16
CA ILE A 8 -15.94 -29.04 -4.51
C ILE A 8 -15.95 -27.52 -4.70
N TYR A 9 -16.94 -26.99 -5.44
CA TYR A 9 -17.10 -25.54 -5.61
C TYR A 9 -17.29 -24.81 -4.27
N PHE A 10 -18.05 -25.40 -3.35
CA PHE A 10 -18.26 -24.86 -2.01
C PHE A 10 -16.95 -24.71 -1.25
N TYR A 11 -16.12 -25.76 -1.22
CA TYR A 11 -14.83 -25.71 -0.52
C TYR A 11 -13.83 -24.75 -1.19
N LEU A 12 -13.81 -24.69 -2.52
CA LEU A 12 -12.94 -23.77 -3.25
C LEU A 12 -13.30 -22.30 -2.96
N LEU A 13 -14.58 -21.93 -3.04
CA LEU A 13 -15.01 -20.56 -2.76
C LEU A 13 -14.83 -20.17 -1.29
N SER A 14 -15.07 -21.11 -0.37
CA SER A 14 -14.81 -20.89 1.06
C SER A 14 -13.32 -20.67 1.34
N ALA A 15 -12.45 -21.46 0.69
CA ALA A 15 -11.00 -21.29 0.80
C ALA A 15 -10.55 -19.94 0.26
N VAL A 16 -11.06 -19.51 -0.90
CA VAL A 16 -10.76 -18.19 -1.48
C VAL A 16 -11.20 -17.06 -0.53
N GLY A 17 -12.42 -17.13 -0.01
CA GLY A 17 -12.92 -16.14 0.96
C GLY A 17 -12.04 -16.06 2.21
N MET A 18 -11.62 -17.22 2.74
CA MET A 18 -10.74 -17.27 3.91
C MET A 18 -9.35 -16.70 3.63
N VAL A 19 -8.77 -16.97 2.45
CA VAL A 19 -7.49 -16.35 2.04
C VAL A 19 -7.61 -14.84 1.94
N LEU A 20 -8.70 -14.32 1.36
CA LEU A 20 -8.93 -12.87 1.27
C LEU A 20 -9.07 -12.23 2.66
N ILE A 21 -9.75 -12.88 3.61
CA ILE A 21 -9.84 -12.41 5.00
C ILE A 21 -8.45 -12.35 5.63
N ILE A 22 -7.63 -13.40 5.47
CA ILE A 22 -6.26 -13.43 6.01
C ILE A 22 -5.43 -12.28 5.42
N ILE A 23 -5.46 -12.07 4.11
CA ILE A 23 -4.79 -10.95 3.44
C ILE A 23 -5.30 -9.61 3.97
N GLY A 24 -6.62 -9.47 4.16
CA GLY A 24 -7.23 -8.28 4.75
C GLY A 24 -6.72 -7.98 6.16
N LEU A 25 -6.58 -9.00 7.02
CA LEU A 25 -6.04 -8.88 8.36
C LEU A 25 -4.57 -8.44 8.38
N PHE A 26 -3.74 -9.01 7.49
CA PHE A 26 -2.34 -8.58 7.36
C PHE A 26 -2.23 -7.11 6.93
N ASN A 27 -2.99 -6.69 5.92
CA ASN A 27 -3.01 -5.30 5.48
C ASN A 27 -3.55 -4.35 6.56
N SER A 28 -4.58 -4.78 7.29
CA SER A 28 -5.13 -4.00 8.42
C SER A 28 -4.09 -3.82 9.52
N THR A 29 -3.38 -4.90 9.88
CA THR A 29 -2.31 -4.83 10.89
C THR A 29 -1.18 -3.91 10.44
N HIS A 30 -0.76 -4.02 9.18
CA HIS A 30 0.26 -3.14 8.60
C HIS A 30 -0.15 -1.67 8.66
N TYR A 31 -1.40 -1.35 8.29
CA TYR A 31 -1.94 0.00 8.39
C TYR A 31 -1.98 0.50 9.84
N ILE A 32 -2.51 -0.30 10.77
CA ILE A 32 -2.62 0.07 12.19
C ILE A 32 -1.24 0.35 12.77
N VAL A 33 -0.27 -0.55 12.54
CA VAL A 33 1.11 -0.36 12.99
C VAL A 33 1.71 0.90 12.35
N GLY A 34 1.50 1.10 11.04
CA GLY A 34 1.98 2.27 10.31
C GLY A 34 1.45 3.61 10.84
N VAL A 35 0.25 3.63 11.40
CA VAL A 35 -0.37 4.84 11.99
C VAL A 35 -0.07 5.02 13.48
N THR A 36 0.14 3.93 14.23
CA THR A 36 0.26 3.99 15.70
C THR A 36 1.69 3.91 16.20
N ALA A 37 2.58 3.21 15.50
CA ALA A 37 3.95 2.96 15.95
C ALA A 37 4.97 3.96 15.39
N TYR A 38 4.62 4.71 14.35
CA TYR A 38 5.51 5.64 13.66
C TYR A 38 4.98 7.07 13.69
N ASP A 39 5.86 8.04 13.97
CA ASP A 39 5.52 9.47 13.93
C ASP A 39 5.12 9.93 12.51
N LYS A 40 5.79 9.36 11.51
CA LYS A 40 5.49 9.55 10.08
C LYS A 40 5.16 8.20 9.48
N TYR A 41 4.08 8.14 8.69
CA TYR A 41 3.70 6.91 8.02
C TYR A 41 4.89 6.34 7.23
N PRO A 42 5.28 5.07 7.47
CA PRO A 42 6.51 4.54 6.92
C PRO A 42 6.38 4.43 5.40
N LEU A 43 7.29 5.11 4.70
CA LEU A 43 7.64 4.78 3.33
C LEU A 43 8.88 3.91 3.40
N GLY A 44 9.06 3.00 2.44
CA GLY A 44 10.11 1.97 2.46
C GLY A 44 11.54 2.48 2.69
N TYR A 45 12.38 2.54 1.65
CA TYR A 45 13.77 2.96 1.82
C TYR A 45 13.87 4.47 1.96
N SER A 46 14.16 4.93 3.19
CA SER A 46 14.56 6.29 3.60
C SER A 46 14.21 7.38 2.58
N PRO A 47 12.93 7.76 2.45
CA PRO A 47 12.48 8.62 1.35
C PRO A 47 13.08 10.03 1.42
N GLU A 48 13.41 10.49 2.63
CA GLU A 48 13.96 11.82 2.92
C GLU A 48 15.43 11.93 2.52
N SER A 49 16.21 10.85 2.61
CA SER A 49 17.60 10.86 2.17
C SER A 49 17.72 11.05 0.66
N ARG A 50 16.69 10.69 -0.13
CA ARG A 50 16.64 10.99 -1.57
C ARG A 50 16.64 12.49 -1.86
N CYS A 51 16.10 13.30 -0.94
CA CYS A 51 16.05 14.75 -1.07
C CYS A 51 17.37 15.44 -0.69
N GLU A 52 18.30 14.71 -0.06
CA GLU A 52 19.65 15.22 0.24
C GLU A 52 20.61 15.09 -0.94
N PHE A 53 20.33 14.15 -1.86
CA PHE A 53 21.11 13.93 -3.07
C PHE A 53 20.37 14.49 -4.30
N THR A 54 20.30 15.82 -4.41
CA THR A 54 19.88 16.45 -5.66
C THR A 54 20.94 16.21 -6.74
N PRO A 55 20.60 15.62 -7.91
CA PRO A 55 21.56 15.40 -8.97
C PRO A 55 22.13 16.74 -9.42
N LYS A 56 23.47 16.83 -9.45
CA LYS A 56 24.13 18.03 -9.96
C LYS A 56 23.83 18.15 -11.46
N PRO A 57 23.43 19.34 -11.95
CA PRO A 57 23.26 19.57 -13.39
C PRO A 57 24.55 19.23 -14.15
N VAL A 58 24.39 18.62 -15.32
CA VAL A 58 25.51 18.23 -16.20
C VAL A 58 26.14 19.50 -16.76
N LEU A 59 27.44 19.69 -16.53
CA LEU A 59 28.19 20.79 -17.13
C LEU A 59 28.19 20.64 -18.66
N LEU A 60 27.82 21.70 -19.37
CA LEU A 60 28.03 21.80 -20.81
C LEU A 60 29.53 21.99 -21.10
N GLU A 61 29.98 21.49 -22.24
CA GLU A 61 31.40 21.54 -22.64
C GLU A 61 31.90 22.99 -22.65
N GLY A 62 32.86 23.31 -21.76
CA GLY A 62 33.39 24.66 -21.56
C GLY A 62 32.93 25.40 -20.30
N GLN A 63 31.98 24.85 -19.52
CA GLN A 63 31.64 25.37 -18.18
C GLN A 63 32.44 24.66 -17.08
N THR A 64 33.01 25.44 -16.16
CA THR A 64 33.84 24.92 -15.05
C THR A 64 33.03 24.69 -13.77
N GLU A 65 31.93 25.43 -13.57
CA GLU A 65 31.01 25.26 -12.44
C GLU A 65 29.57 25.55 -12.87
N VAL A 66 28.62 24.76 -12.36
CA VAL A 66 27.21 25.16 -12.33
C VAL A 66 27.00 25.85 -10.99
N GLU A 67 26.98 27.17 -11.03
CA GLU A 67 26.67 28.00 -9.86
C GLU A 67 25.17 27.87 -9.60
N SER A 68 24.78 26.87 -8.82
CA SER A 68 23.43 26.79 -8.28
C SER A 68 23.35 27.73 -7.09
N SER A 69 22.41 28.68 -7.11
CA SER A 69 22.19 29.55 -5.96
C SER A 69 21.83 28.67 -4.75
N PRO A 70 22.35 28.98 -3.54
CA PRO A 70 21.91 28.32 -2.31
C PRO A 70 20.38 28.32 -2.16
N GLU A 71 19.70 29.35 -2.68
CA GLU A 71 18.25 29.46 -2.69
C GLU A 71 17.57 28.42 -3.60
N ASP A 72 18.16 28.08 -4.75
CA ASP A 72 17.62 27.09 -5.68
C ASP A 72 17.79 25.65 -5.15
N LEU A 73 18.90 25.38 -4.47
CA LEU A 73 19.15 24.12 -3.77
C LEU A 73 18.16 23.93 -2.61
N GLN A 74 17.87 24.99 -1.87
CA GLN A 74 16.92 24.92 -0.77
C GLN A 74 15.48 24.75 -1.27
N LYS A 75 15.09 25.48 -2.32
CA LYS A 75 13.78 25.33 -2.95
C LYS A 75 13.55 23.92 -3.51
N SER A 76 14.53 23.35 -4.21
CA SER A 76 14.42 21.98 -4.74
C SER A 76 14.32 20.92 -3.64
N LYS A 77 15.04 21.11 -2.53
CA LYS A 77 14.91 20.27 -1.34
C LYS A 77 13.51 20.34 -0.73
N ASP A 78 12.96 21.54 -0.57
CA ASP A 78 11.63 21.75 -0.01
C ASP A 78 10.53 21.14 -0.92
N GLU A 79 10.65 21.30 -2.23
CA GLU A 79 9.77 20.65 -3.20
C GLU A 79 9.85 19.11 -3.13
N CYS A 80 11.06 18.56 -2.97
CA CYS A 80 11.25 17.13 -2.78
C CYS A 80 10.59 16.63 -1.48
N LEU A 81 10.78 17.33 -0.36
CA LEU A 81 10.17 16.95 0.92
C LEU A 81 8.64 16.99 0.85
N LYS A 82 8.08 17.97 0.14
CA LYS A 82 6.64 18.02 -0.13
C LYS A 82 6.15 16.81 -0.94
N SER A 83 6.91 16.40 -1.96
CA SER A 83 6.58 15.20 -2.76
C SER A 83 6.58 13.92 -1.90
N VAL A 84 7.53 13.80 -0.97
CA VAL A 84 7.63 12.67 -0.03
C VAL A 84 6.43 12.64 0.92
N GLU A 85 5.93 13.80 1.33
CA GLU A 85 4.77 13.88 2.20
C GLU A 85 3.46 13.54 1.48
N GLU A 86 3.34 13.90 0.20
CA GLU A 86 2.26 13.42 -0.68
C GLU A 86 2.34 11.90 -0.88
N GLU A 87 3.54 11.35 -1.10
CA GLU A 87 3.76 9.90 -1.21
C GLU A 87 3.29 9.17 0.06
N ARG A 88 3.57 9.72 1.25
CA ARG A 88 3.04 9.18 2.53
C ARG A 88 1.53 9.15 2.57
N ARG A 89 0.88 10.24 2.17
CA ARG A 89 -0.59 10.31 2.14
C ARG A 89 -1.17 9.26 1.21
N ASN A 90 -0.62 9.13 0.01
CA ASN A 90 -1.08 8.16 -0.98
C ASN A 90 -0.86 6.73 -0.49
N LYS A 91 0.31 6.42 0.07
CA LYS A 91 0.61 5.10 0.66
C LYS A 91 -0.36 4.75 1.78
N LYS A 92 -0.67 5.70 2.65
CA LYS A 92 -1.63 5.51 3.75
C LYS A 92 -3.04 5.22 3.23
N VAL A 93 -3.47 5.92 2.19
CA VAL A 93 -4.78 5.67 1.55
C VAL A 93 -4.83 4.30 0.88
N ASP A 94 -3.78 3.93 0.14
CA ASP A 94 -3.67 2.62 -0.54
C ASP A 94 -3.69 1.45 0.46
N ASP A 95 -2.96 1.55 1.57
CA ASP A 95 -2.96 0.52 2.60
C ASP A 95 -4.32 0.40 3.30
N LEU A 96 -5.00 1.54 3.55
CA LEU A 96 -6.37 1.55 4.07
C LEU A 96 -7.35 0.91 3.09
N GLU A 97 -7.30 1.30 1.82
CA GLU A 97 -8.15 0.78 0.76
C GLU A 97 -7.99 -0.74 0.63
N LYS A 98 -6.74 -1.24 0.61
CA LYS A 98 -6.45 -2.68 0.57
C LYS A 98 -7.00 -3.39 1.80
N SER A 99 -6.78 -2.82 2.99
CA SER A 99 -7.28 -3.41 4.24
C SER A 99 -8.80 -3.58 4.22
N ILE A 100 -9.53 -2.56 3.77
CA ILE A 100 -11.00 -2.57 3.69
C ILE A 100 -11.46 -3.50 2.58
N THR A 101 -10.88 -3.39 1.38
CA THR A 101 -11.31 -4.12 0.19
C THR A 101 -11.16 -5.63 0.39
N PHE A 102 -9.99 -6.10 0.82
CA PHE A 102 -9.77 -7.53 1.03
C PHE A 102 -10.61 -8.08 2.19
N THR A 103 -10.75 -7.32 3.27
CA THR A 103 -11.58 -7.75 4.41
C THR A 103 -13.06 -7.78 4.05
N ALA A 104 -13.58 -6.75 3.38
CA ALA A 104 -14.98 -6.66 2.99
C ALA A 104 -15.35 -7.73 1.95
N ILE A 105 -14.55 -7.89 0.89
CA ILE A 105 -14.78 -8.92 -0.12
C ILE A 105 -14.64 -10.31 0.50
N GLY A 106 -13.61 -10.53 1.33
CA GLY A 106 -13.42 -11.80 2.03
C GLY A 106 -14.61 -12.15 2.92
N LEU A 107 -15.11 -11.20 3.71
CA LEU A 107 -16.31 -11.38 4.54
C LEU A 107 -17.58 -11.61 3.73
N LEU A 108 -17.76 -10.91 2.61
CA LEU A 108 -18.90 -11.12 1.72
C LEU A 108 -18.87 -12.52 1.10
N VAL A 109 -17.74 -12.92 0.52
CA VAL A 109 -17.59 -14.23 -0.12
C VAL A 109 -17.72 -15.33 0.93
N PHE A 110 -16.96 -15.29 2.01
CA PHE A 110 -17.00 -16.32 3.04
C PHE A 110 -18.35 -16.34 3.76
N GLY A 111 -18.82 -15.19 4.21
CA GLY A 111 -20.05 -15.06 5.01
C GLY A 111 -21.30 -15.42 4.22
N ALA A 112 -21.48 -14.88 3.01
CA ALA A 112 -22.63 -15.23 2.18
C ALA A 112 -22.59 -16.72 1.80
N HIS A 113 -21.43 -17.22 1.39
CA HIS A 113 -21.31 -18.61 0.96
C HIS A 113 -21.54 -19.60 2.11
N PHE A 114 -21.02 -19.31 3.29
CA PHE A 114 -21.23 -20.11 4.50
C PHE A 114 -22.70 -20.05 4.96
N TYR A 115 -23.32 -18.87 4.93
CA TYR A 115 -24.73 -18.69 5.28
C TYR A 115 -25.66 -19.47 4.35
N PHE A 116 -25.45 -19.40 3.04
CA PHE A 116 -26.27 -20.12 2.06
C PHE A 116 -26.07 -21.64 2.13
N ALA A 117 -24.85 -22.11 2.41
CA ALA A 117 -24.61 -23.54 2.57
C ALA A 117 -25.25 -24.10 3.82
N ARG A 118 -25.16 -23.40 4.95
CA ARG A 118 -25.79 -23.82 6.22
C ARG A 118 -27.33 -23.86 6.14
N ARG A 119 -27.95 -23.12 5.21
CA ARG A 119 -29.40 -23.18 4.96
C ARG A 119 -29.85 -24.29 4.00
N ARG A 120 -28.91 -24.92 3.28
CA ARG A 120 -29.20 -26.02 2.33
C ARG A 120 -28.92 -27.40 2.91
N GLU A 121 -28.28 -27.48 4.07
CA GLU A 121 -28.26 -28.67 4.95
C GLU A 121 -29.52 -28.70 5.81
#